data_AF-A0A7J6M632-F1
#
_entry.id   AF-A0A7J6M632-F1
#
_cell.length_a   1.000
_cell.length_b   1.000
_cell.length_c   1.000
_cell.angle_alpha   90.00
_cell.angle_beta   90.00
_cell.angle_gamma   90.00
#
_symmetry.space_group_name_H-M   'P 1'
#
loop_
_entity.id
_entity.type
_entity.pdbx_description
1 polymer ?
#
loop_
_entity_poly.entity_id
_entity_poly.type
_entity_poly.pdbx_seq_one_letter_code
_entity_poly.pdbx_strand_id
1 'polypeptide(L)'
;MARLCVHYNRQAVASQLLLSLDHRGQQQQQSEGPSGEVVPAASEQTVGLLLSLGSVPLALRKAVEVGSPDSIQRCIASIIGSSVDMEDTANDIVQACKEADLTPPENVLVAALVLDRWREEQDRRSGVLRNDDSIKIILRDLVGSSAVAQHSAAVALRTAIAAPVAEASKEDASGGGGRWWSRLGRSDRTSDQSRVLTRSDAADMFRNVGGEFSAVYGTTREASAQQSAVILQEESDLCRRQAQLERLSAMRGWTGAAGNKFVGLSMWETVRRLVTIGEVEEARGLLTKAKLLPEYNRRWWKVAVDALVNARRFSELAQMAEAAARSAGPPIGFEPIVALLLENQQFDLARGLVGKCKDMEQVASFYETLGMREEAMKAQQLAEQQRRSAIGGTSLLTGWSSTIAGAMRGGFTRS
;
A
#
# COMPACT_ATOMS: atom_id res chain seq x y z
N MET A 1 -32.57 -3.52 -40.68
CA MET A 1 -33.40 -4.72 -40.93
C MET A 1 -32.58 -6.01 -41.01
N ALA A 2 -31.69 -6.21 -41.99
CA ALA A 2 -30.95 -7.48 -42.14
C ALA A 2 -30.09 -7.90 -40.91
N ARG A 3 -29.38 -6.95 -40.29
CA ARG A 3 -28.60 -7.23 -39.05
C ARG A 3 -29.49 -7.61 -37.86
N LEU A 4 -30.68 -7.01 -37.74
CA LEU A 4 -31.67 -7.32 -36.71
C LEU A 4 -32.26 -8.74 -36.90
N CYS A 5 -32.57 -9.15 -38.12
CA CYS A 5 -33.07 -10.49 -38.41
C CYS A 5 -32.03 -11.58 -38.12
N VAL A 6 -30.75 -11.33 -38.42
CA VAL A 6 -29.66 -12.28 -38.12
C VAL A 6 -29.44 -12.40 -36.60
N HIS A 7 -29.51 -11.28 -35.86
CA HIS A 7 -29.36 -11.29 -34.41
C HIS A 7 -30.50 -12.05 -33.71
N TYR A 8 -31.75 -11.81 -34.13
CA TYR A 8 -32.92 -12.45 -33.55
C TYR A 8 -32.92 -13.97 -33.80
N ASN A 9 -32.52 -14.39 -35.00
CA ASN A 9 -32.46 -15.81 -35.35
C ASN A 9 -31.33 -16.54 -34.58
N ARG A 10 -30.18 -15.89 -34.39
CA ARG A 10 -29.10 -16.44 -33.54
C ARG A 10 -29.51 -16.59 -32.09
N GLN A 11 -30.22 -15.60 -31.54
CA GLN A 11 -30.71 -15.65 -30.16
C GLN A 11 -31.75 -16.76 -29.96
N ALA A 12 -32.70 -16.90 -30.90
CA ALA A 12 -33.70 -17.97 -30.87
C ALA A 12 -33.05 -19.36 -30.93
N VAL A 13 -32.05 -19.54 -31.80
CA VAL A 13 -31.30 -20.81 -31.90
C VAL A 13 -30.48 -21.08 -30.63
N ALA A 14 -29.82 -20.08 -30.06
CA ALA A 14 -29.09 -20.23 -28.80
C ALA A 14 -30.02 -20.62 -27.63
N SER A 15 -31.21 -20.00 -27.53
CA SER A 15 -32.21 -20.35 -26.51
C SER A 15 -32.76 -21.77 -26.69
N GLN A 16 -33.02 -22.20 -27.93
CA GLN A 16 -33.46 -23.58 -28.21
C GLN A 16 -32.38 -24.62 -27.91
N LEU A 17 -31.12 -24.31 -28.19
CA LEU A 17 -29.98 -25.17 -27.85
C LEU A 17 -29.80 -25.28 -26.33
N LEU A 18 -29.95 -24.18 -25.60
CA LEU A 18 -29.90 -24.18 -24.13
C LEU A 18 -31.00 -25.08 -23.54
N LEU A 19 -32.24 -24.95 -24.02
CA LEU A 19 -33.35 -25.82 -23.58
C LEU A 19 -33.07 -27.29 -23.90
N SER A 20 -32.47 -27.58 -25.05
CA SER A 20 -32.13 -28.95 -25.47
C SER A 20 -30.99 -29.55 -24.65
N LEU A 21 -29.99 -28.74 -24.28
CA LEU A 21 -28.86 -29.16 -23.45
C LEU A 21 -29.29 -29.38 -21.99
N ASP A 22 -30.16 -28.51 -21.47
CA ASP A 22 -30.71 -28.64 -20.12
C ASP A 22 -31.55 -29.92 -19.98
N HIS A 23 -32.34 -30.25 -21.01
CA HIS A 23 -33.11 -31.49 -21.05
C HIS A 23 -32.22 -32.74 -21.11
N ARG A 24 -31.07 -32.69 -21.81
CA ARG A 24 -30.08 -33.77 -21.81
C ARG A 24 -29.37 -33.92 -20.45
N GLY A 25 -29.04 -32.81 -19.80
CA GLY A 25 -28.46 -32.82 -18.45
C GLY A 25 -29.42 -33.47 -17.43
N GLN A 26 -30.70 -33.13 -17.48
CA GLN A 26 -31.73 -33.74 -16.63
C GLN A 26 -31.94 -35.23 -16.91
N GLN A 27 -31.84 -35.68 -18.16
CA GLN A 27 -31.93 -37.11 -18.51
C GLN A 27 -30.71 -37.91 -18.05
N GLN A 28 -29.50 -37.34 -18.12
CA GLN A 28 -28.28 -38.01 -17.60
C GLN A 28 -28.28 -38.11 -16.07
N GLN A 29 -28.81 -37.11 -15.35
CA GLN A 29 -28.94 -37.18 -13.89
C GLN A 29 -29.91 -38.26 -13.39
N GLN A 30 -30.83 -38.75 -14.22
CA GLN A 30 -31.76 -39.83 -13.84
C GLN A 30 -31.19 -41.25 -14.04
N SER A 31 -30.06 -41.41 -14.74
CA SER A 31 -29.46 -42.74 -15.00
C SER A 31 -28.23 -43.07 -14.17
N GLU A 32 -27.68 -42.13 -13.40
CA GLU A 32 -26.48 -42.36 -12.58
C GLU A 32 -26.85 -42.42 -11.09
N GLY A 33 -26.54 -43.55 -10.46
CA GLY A 33 -26.76 -43.78 -9.04
C GLY A 33 -25.95 -42.85 -8.15
N PRO A 34 -26.25 -42.82 -6.84
CA PRO A 34 -25.69 -41.86 -5.89
C PRO A 34 -24.24 -42.25 -5.54
N SER A 35 -23.29 -41.89 -6.39
CA SER A 35 -21.87 -41.87 -6.05
C SER A 35 -21.25 -40.58 -6.59
N GLY A 36 -20.77 -39.77 -5.64
CA GLY A 36 -20.47 -38.35 -5.77
C GLY A 36 -19.47 -37.94 -6.85
N GLU A 37 -19.63 -36.67 -7.23
CA GLU A 37 -18.68 -35.77 -7.90
C GLU A 37 -18.09 -36.23 -9.23
N VAL A 38 -18.53 -35.58 -10.32
CA VAL A 38 -17.74 -34.73 -11.23
C VAL A 38 -18.63 -34.43 -12.45
N VAL A 39 -19.32 -33.28 -12.47
CA VAL A 39 -19.95 -32.73 -13.70
C VAL A 39 -19.56 -31.25 -13.96
N PRO A 40 -18.27 -30.85 -13.98
CA PRO A 40 -17.87 -29.55 -14.52
C PRO A 40 -17.69 -29.55 -16.05
N ALA A 41 -17.46 -30.71 -16.68
CA ALA A 41 -17.06 -30.78 -18.09
C ALA A 41 -18.17 -30.41 -19.09
N ALA A 42 -19.43 -30.77 -18.80
CA ALA A 42 -20.56 -30.51 -19.70
C ALA A 42 -20.97 -29.02 -19.73
N SER A 43 -20.81 -28.34 -18.60
CA SER A 43 -21.19 -26.94 -18.48
C SER A 43 -20.18 -26.00 -19.16
N GLU A 44 -18.88 -26.33 -19.14
CA GLU A 44 -17.86 -25.58 -19.89
C GLU A 44 -18.00 -25.73 -21.41
N GLN A 45 -18.39 -26.91 -21.89
CA GLN A 45 -18.69 -27.12 -23.31
C GLN A 45 -19.86 -26.25 -23.77
N THR A 46 -20.85 -26.05 -22.89
CA THR A 46 -21.99 -25.17 -23.15
C THR A 46 -21.54 -23.71 -23.30
N VAL A 47 -20.65 -23.24 -22.43
CA VAL A 47 -20.06 -21.89 -22.55
C VAL A 47 -19.31 -21.73 -23.88
N GLY A 48 -18.50 -22.73 -24.27
CA GLY A 48 -17.78 -22.72 -25.54
C GLY A 48 -18.70 -22.66 -26.76
N LEU A 49 -19.81 -23.38 -26.74
CA LEU A 49 -20.83 -23.33 -27.80
C LEU A 49 -21.56 -21.98 -27.84
N LEU A 50 -21.90 -21.40 -26.69
CA LEU A 50 -22.54 -20.08 -26.66
C LEU A 50 -21.63 -18.98 -27.22
N LEU A 51 -20.32 -19.07 -26.94
CA LEU A 51 -19.32 -18.16 -27.51
C LEU A 51 -19.19 -18.35 -29.03
N SER A 52 -19.18 -19.60 -29.53
CA SER A 52 -19.10 -19.84 -30.98
C SER A 52 -20.34 -19.36 -31.75
N LEU A 53 -21.50 -19.33 -31.08
CA LEU A 53 -22.73 -18.74 -31.62
C LEU A 53 -22.77 -17.20 -31.53
N GLY A 54 -21.79 -16.58 -30.87
CA GLY A 54 -21.70 -15.13 -30.67
C GLY A 54 -22.63 -14.59 -29.59
N SER A 55 -23.17 -15.44 -28.72
CA SER A 55 -24.09 -15.05 -27.65
C SER A 55 -23.34 -14.82 -26.33
N VAL A 56 -22.49 -13.80 -26.31
CA VAL A 56 -21.58 -13.53 -25.18
C VAL A 56 -22.29 -13.29 -23.84
N PRO A 57 -23.42 -12.55 -23.75
CA PRO A 57 -24.11 -12.35 -22.47
C PRO A 57 -24.62 -13.66 -21.83
N LEU A 58 -25.19 -14.56 -22.64
CA LEU A 58 -25.63 -15.88 -22.18
C LEU A 58 -24.45 -16.77 -21.78
N ALA A 59 -23.35 -16.70 -22.55
CA ALA A 59 -22.12 -17.42 -22.23
C ALA A 59 -21.53 -16.95 -20.89
N LEU A 60 -21.51 -15.62 -20.67
CA LEU A 60 -21.01 -15.00 -19.45
C LEU A 60 -21.86 -15.40 -18.24
N ARG A 61 -23.19 -15.30 -18.35
CA ARG A 61 -24.10 -15.76 -17.29
C ARG A 61 -23.85 -17.22 -16.94
N LYS A 62 -23.75 -18.09 -17.96
CA LYS A 62 -23.52 -19.52 -17.72
C LYS A 62 -22.14 -19.79 -17.11
N ALA A 63 -21.11 -19.04 -17.52
CA ALA A 63 -19.78 -19.13 -16.94
C ALA A 63 -19.76 -18.73 -15.46
N VAL A 64 -20.53 -17.70 -15.09
CA VAL A 64 -20.70 -17.25 -13.70
C VAL A 64 -21.48 -18.28 -12.88
N GLU A 65 -22.57 -18.84 -13.40
CA GLU A 65 -23.34 -19.91 -12.74
C GLU A 65 -22.48 -21.15 -12.44
N VAL A 66 -21.58 -21.48 -13.35
CA VAL A 66 -20.63 -22.60 -13.20
C VAL A 66 -19.51 -22.26 -12.22
N GLY A 67 -19.27 -20.97 -11.96
CA GLY A 67 -18.16 -20.51 -11.12
C GLY A 67 -16.78 -20.79 -11.72
N SER A 68 -16.68 -21.02 -13.04
CA SER A 68 -15.42 -21.32 -13.73
C SER A 68 -14.73 -20.01 -14.16
N PRO A 69 -13.62 -19.58 -13.51
CA PRO A 69 -12.94 -18.33 -13.85
C PRO A 69 -12.42 -18.35 -15.29
N ASP A 70 -11.95 -19.51 -15.78
CA ASP A 70 -11.45 -19.69 -17.14
C ASP A 70 -12.55 -19.48 -18.19
N SER A 71 -13.78 -19.91 -17.87
CA SER A 71 -14.95 -19.69 -18.72
C SER A 71 -15.35 -18.21 -18.77
N ILE A 72 -15.29 -17.51 -17.63
CA ILE A 72 -15.56 -16.07 -17.54
C ILE A 72 -14.49 -15.29 -18.32
N GLN A 73 -13.21 -15.64 -18.14
CA GLN A 73 -12.10 -15.03 -18.87
C GLN A 73 -12.21 -15.24 -20.39
N ARG A 74 -12.64 -16.43 -20.84
CA ARG A 74 -12.93 -16.69 -22.27
C ARG A 74 -14.03 -15.78 -22.81
N CYS A 75 -15.09 -15.55 -22.03
CA CYS A 75 -16.14 -14.61 -22.42
C CYS A 75 -15.61 -13.18 -22.53
N ILE A 76 -14.88 -12.70 -21.53
CA ILE A 76 -14.28 -11.36 -21.53
C ILE A 76 -13.30 -11.19 -22.70
N ALA A 77 -12.44 -12.18 -22.95
CA ALA A 77 -11.50 -12.15 -24.07
C ALA A 77 -12.23 -12.08 -25.43
N SER A 78 -13.38 -12.74 -25.56
CA SER A 78 -14.23 -12.64 -26.76
C SER A 78 -14.75 -11.22 -26.97
N ILE A 79 -15.19 -10.53 -25.90
CA ILE A 79 -15.67 -9.13 -25.99
C ILE A 79 -14.52 -8.20 -26.41
N ILE A 80 -13.37 -8.32 -25.73
CA ILE A 80 -12.19 -7.51 -26.03
C ILE A 80 -11.70 -7.75 -27.47
N GLY A 81 -11.77 -8.99 -27.96
CA GLY A 81 -11.35 -9.34 -29.31
C GLY A 81 -12.30 -8.84 -30.41
N SER A 82 -13.58 -8.59 -30.08
CA SER A 82 -14.57 -8.12 -31.06
C SER A 82 -14.60 -6.60 -31.23
N SER A 83 -14.08 -5.85 -30.26
CA SER A 83 -14.14 -4.39 -30.28
C SER A 83 -12.87 -3.76 -30.86
N VAL A 84 -13.05 -2.65 -31.58
CA VAL A 84 -11.97 -1.87 -32.21
C VAL A 84 -11.47 -0.77 -31.27
N ASP A 85 -12.34 -0.28 -30.37
CA ASP A 85 -12.06 0.80 -29.41
C ASP A 85 -12.17 0.30 -27.97
N MET A 86 -11.30 0.82 -27.10
CA MET A 86 -11.30 0.51 -25.67
C MET A 86 -12.53 1.08 -24.95
N GLU A 87 -13.07 2.22 -25.40
CA GLU A 87 -14.29 2.79 -24.83
C GLU A 87 -15.52 1.93 -25.18
N ASP A 88 -15.62 1.49 -26.44
CA ASP A 88 -16.63 0.52 -26.87
C ASP A 88 -16.49 -0.81 -26.12
N THR A 89 -15.25 -1.29 -25.92
CA THR A 89 -14.99 -2.50 -25.13
C THR A 89 -15.52 -2.39 -23.70
N ALA A 90 -15.29 -1.25 -23.05
CA ALA A 90 -15.79 -1.00 -21.70
C ALA A 90 -17.32 -0.99 -21.64
N ASN A 91 -17.96 -0.33 -22.61
CA ASN A 91 -19.42 -0.27 -22.71
C ASN A 91 -20.03 -1.66 -23.01
N ASP A 92 -19.41 -2.44 -23.90
CA ASP A 92 -19.84 -3.79 -24.24
C ASP A 92 -19.75 -4.74 -23.05
N ILE A 93 -18.69 -4.63 -22.24
CA ILE A 93 -18.55 -5.40 -20.99
C ILE A 93 -19.66 -5.02 -20.00
N VAL A 94 -19.88 -3.73 -19.78
CA VAL A 94 -20.94 -3.25 -18.87
C VAL A 94 -22.32 -3.70 -19.35
N GLN A 95 -22.57 -3.63 -20.66
CA GLN A 95 -23.83 -4.07 -21.26
C GLN A 95 -24.01 -5.58 -21.15
N ALA A 96 -22.97 -6.38 -21.40
CA ALA A 96 -23.02 -7.83 -21.24
C ALA A 96 -23.30 -8.25 -19.78
N CYS A 97 -22.71 -7.56 -18.80
CA CYS A 97 -23.00 -7.80 -17.38
C CYS A 97 -24.45 -7.45 -17.01
N LYS A 98 -24.99 -6.35 -17.55
CA LYS A 98 -26.39 -5.95 -17.36
C LYS A 98 -27.35 -6.96 -17.97
N GLU A 99 -27.08 -7.42 -19.18
CA GLU A 99 -27.92 -8.42 -19.88
C GLU A 99 -27.82 -9.82 -19.25
N ALA A 100 -26.72 -10.11 -18.56
CA ALA A 100 -26.52 -11.35 -17.81
C ALA A 100 -27.24 -11.36 -16.45
N ASP A 101 -27.85 -10.25 -16.02
CA ASP A 101 -28.52 -10.07 -14.72
C ASP A 101 -27.63 -10.50 -13.52
N LEU A 102 -26.34 -10.14 -13.57
CA LEU A 102 -25.39 -10.52 -12.53
C LEU A 102 -25.70 -9.85 -11.19
N THR A 103 -25.60 -10.62 -10.11
CA THR A 103 -25.71 -10.12 -8.74
C THR A 103 -24.53 -9.19 -8.41
N PRO A 104 -24.65 -8.30 -7.40
CA PRO A 104 -23.56 -7.43 -6.98
C PRO A 104 -22.19 -8.13 -6.72
N PRO A 105 -22.10 -9.29 -6.03
CA PRO A 105 -20.82 -9.97 -5.85
C PRO A 105 -20.25 -10.52 -7.17
N GLU A 106 -21.09 -10.98 -8.09
CA GLU A 106 -20.66 -11.46 -9.41
C GLU A 106 -20.12 -10.32 -10.27
N ASN A 107 -20.73 -9.12 -10.19
CA ASN A 107 -20.20 -7.93 -10.86
C ASN A 107 -18.80 -7.54 -10.36
N VAL A 108 -18.51 -7.74 -9.07
CA VAL A 108 -17.16 -7.52 -8.51
C VAL A 108 -16.16 -8.54 -9.06
N LEU A 109 -16.57 -9.81 -9.18
CA LEU A 109 -15.74 -10.87 -9.76
C LEU A 109 -15.43 -10.58 -11.24
N VAL A 110 -16.43 -10.20 -12.03
CA VAL A 110 -16.22 -9.85 -13.44
C VAL A 110 -15.34 -8.62 -13.58
N ALA A 111 -15.56 -7.57 -12.77
CA ALA A 111 -14.69 -6.40 -12.76
C ALA A 111 -13.23 -6.76 -12.44
N ALA A 112 -13.01 -7.75 -11.57
CA ALA A 112 -11.68 -8.28 -11.26
C ALA A 112 -11.00 -8.93 -12.46
N LEU A 113 -11.70 -9.84 -13.12
CA LEU A 113 -11.16 -10.56 -14.28
C LEU A 113 -10.96 -9.63 -15.48
N VAL A 114 -11.82 -8.63 -15.66
CA VAL A 114 -11.66 -7.60 -16.70
C VAL A 114 -10.40 -6.79 -16.47
N LEU A 115 -10.15 -6.35 -15.24
CA LEU A 115 -8.94 -5.58 -14.88
C LEU A 115 -7.65 -6.38 -15.03
N ASP A 116 -7.68 -7.65 -14.65
CA ASP A 116 -6.54 -8.55 -14.80
C ASP A 116 -6.20 -8.74 -16.29
N ARG A 117 -7.22 -9.08 -17.10
CA ARG A 117 -7.07 -9.22 -18.54
C ARG A 117 -6.65 -7.93 -19.24
N TRP A 118 -7.17 -6.80 -18.78
CA TRP A 118 -6.78 -5.49 -19.29
C TRP A 118 -5.29 -5.22 -19.05
N ARG A 119 -4.77 -5.58 -17.87
CA ARG A 119 -3.35 -5.43 -17.54
C ARG A 119 -2.47 -6.31 -18.45
N GLU A 120 -2.85 -7.57 -18.66
CA GLU A 120 -2.13 -8.46 -19.58
C GLU A 120 -2.05 -7.88 -21.00
N GLU A 121 -3.14 -7.28 -21.49
CA GLU A 121 -3.20 -6.71 -22.83
C GLU A 121 -2.40 -5.41 -22.93
N GLN A 122 -2.35 -4.61 -21.86
CA GLN A 122 -1.47 -3.43 -21.77
C GLN A 122 0.01 -3.80 -21.81
N ASP A 123 0.40 -4.87 -21.10
CA ASP A 123 1.78 -5.36 -21.12
C ASP A 123 2.19 -5.89 -22.51
N ARG A 124 1.24 -6.46 -23.26
CA ARG A 124 1.46 -6.89 -24.66
C ARG A 124 1.51 -5.73 -25.65
N ARG A 125 0.67 -4.72 -25.47
CA ARG A 125 0.62 -3.53 -26.35
C ARG A 125 1.56 -2.47 -25.79
N SER A 126 2.86 -2.69 -25.98
CA SER A 126 3.89 -1.73 -25.60
C SER A 126 3.70 -0.37 -26.29
N GLY A 127 2.98 0.56 -25.65
CA GLY A 127 3.32 1.97 -25.79
C GLY A 127 2.23 3.04 -25.93
N VAL A 128 0.92 2.79 -26.02
CA VAL A 128 0.01 3.91 -26.44
C VAL A 128 -1.31 4.10 -25.68
N LEU A 129 -1.89 3.16 -24.93
CA LEU A 129 -3.24 3.37 -24.37
C LEU A 129 -3.28 3.35 -22.84
N ARG A 130 -2.74 4.43 -22.26
CA ARG A 130 -2.72 4.70 -20.82
C ARG A 130 -3.99 5.38 -20.29
N ASN A 131 -5.14 5.19 -20.95
CA ASN A 131 -6.37 5.88 -20.57
C ASN A 131 -7.04 5.17 -19.39
N ASP A 132 -6.84 5.73 -18.20
CA ASP A 132 -7.47 5.31 -16.94
C ASP A 132 -9.01 5.46 -16.96
N ASP A 133 -9.57 6.18 -17.93
CA ASP A 133 -10.99 6.56 -17.92
C ASP A 133 -11.93 5.40 -18.28
N SER A 134 -11.55 4.51 -19.20
CA SER A 134 -12.33 3.30 -19.51
C SER A 134 -12.41 2.36 -18.30
N ILE A 135 -11.32 2.23 -17.54
CA ILE A 135 -11.29 1.45 -16.30
C ILE A 135 -12.21 2.07 -15.25
N LYS A 136 -12.21 3.40 -15.11
CA LYS A 136 -13.10 4.10 -14.18
C LYS A 136 -14.57 3.90 -14.56
N ILE A 137 -14.91 3.88 -15.85
CA ILE A 137 -16.27 3.61 -16.31
C ILE A 137 -16.71 2.21 -15.89
N ILE A 138 -15.90 1.18 -16.15
CA ILE A 138 -16.17 -0.21 -15.77
C ILE A 138 -16.35 -0.33 -14.25
N LEU A 139 -15.43 0.23 -13.47
CA LEU A 139 -15.50 0.17 -12.01
C LEU A 139 -16.69 0.95 -11.45
N ARG A 140 -17.01 2.12 -12.00
CA ARG A 140 -18.15 2.93 -11.55
C ARG A 140 -19.48 2.25 -11.84
N ASP A 141 -19.61 1.64 -13.02
CA ASP A 141 -20.88 1.11 -13.48
C ASP A 141 -21.12 -0.33 -12.97
N LEU A 142 -20.07 -1.13 -12.72
CA LEU A 142 -20.18 -2.47 -12.14
C LEU A 142 -20.15 -2.50 -10.61
N VAL A 143 -19.34 -1.65 -9.96
CA VAL A 143 -19.14 -1.66 -8.48
C VAL A 143 -19.92 -0.52 -7.81
N GLY A 144 -20.46 0.41 -8.59
CA GLY A 144 -21.18 1.59 -8.11
C GLY A 144 -20.28 2.82 -7.92
N SER A 145 -20.90 3.96 -7.64
CA SER A 145 -20.21 5.26 -7.54
C SER A 145 -19.52 5.53 -6.19
N SER A 146 -19.60 4.58 -5.24
CA SER A 146 -18.98 4.76 -3.93
C SER A 146 -17.46 4.59 -4.05
N ALA A 147 -16.69 5.65 -3.78
CA ALA A 147 -15.22 5.61 -3.78
C ALA A 147 -14.67 4.54 -2.83
N VAL A 148 -15.39 4.25 -1.72
CA VAL A 148 -15.04 3.19 -0.78
C VAL A 148 -15.28 1.82 -1.42
N ALA A 149 -16.40 1.61 -2.13
CA ALA A 149 -16.67 0.35 -2.81
C ALA A 149 -15.69 0.10 -3.96
N GLN A 150 -15.37 1.14 -4.74
CA GLN A 150 -14.37 1.06 -5.81
C GLN A 150 -12.97 0.78 -5.26
N HIS A 151 -12.58 1.40 -4.15
CA HIS A 151 -11.30 1.16 -3.51
C HIS A 151 -11.25 -0.24 -2.88
N SER A 152 -12.28 -0.65 -2.14
CA SER A 152 -12.38 -2.00 -1.56
C SER A 152 -12.39 -3.08 -2.64
N ALA A 153 -13.07 -2.88 -3.77
CA ALA A 153 -13.02 -3.79 -4.90
C ALA A 153 -11.63 -3.83 -5.55
N ALA A 154 -11.00 -2.68 -5.79
CA ALA A 154 -9.64 -2.61 -6.32
C ALA A 154 -8.60 -3.26 -5.39
N VAL A 155 -8.81 -3.17 -4.08
CA VAL A 155 -7.98 -3.77 -3.05
C VAL A 155 -8.19 -5.29 -2.97
N ALA A 156 -9.44 -5.76 -2.94
CA ALA A 156 -9.80 -7.18 -3.00
C ALA A 156 -9.29 -7.84 -4.29
N LEU A 157 -9.30 -7.10 -5.40
CA LEU A 157 -8.68 -7.49 -6.66
C LEU A 157 -7.18 -7.77 -6.52
N ARG A 158 -6.46 -6.82 -5.92
CA ARG A 158 -5.00 -6.90 -5.78
C ARG A 158 -4.59 -8.10 -4.94
N THR A 159 -5.36 -8.44 -3.92
CA THR A 159 -5.12 -9.64 -3.09
C THR A 159 -5.53 -10.94 -3.77
N ALA A 160 -6.67 -10.98 -4.47
CA ALA A 160 -7.10 -12.16 -5.22
C ALA A 160 -6.11 -12.55 -6.33
N ILE A 161 -5.50 -11.55 -7.00
CA ILE A 161 -4.53 -11.75 -8.09
C ILE A 161 -3.13 -12.10 -7.58
N ALA A 162 -2.73 -11.62 -6.41
CA ALA A 162 -1.43 -11.96 -5.83
C ALA A 162 -1.29 -13.44 -5.43
N ALA A 163 -2.42 -14.14 -5.21
CA ALA A 163 -2.44 -15.54 -4.80
C ALA A 163 -2.06 -16.55 -5.93
N PRO A 164 -2.58 -16.46 -7.17
CA PRO A 164 -2.25 -17.39 -8.25
C PRO A 164 -0.95 -17.08 -9.03
N VAL A 165 -0.46 -15.82 -9.07
CA VAL A 165 0.82 -15.48 -9.74
C VAL A 165 2.03 -16.13 -9.05
N ALA A 166 1.94 -16.40 -7.75
CA ALA A 166 2.93 -17.18 -7.01
C ALA A 166 2.91 -18.69 -7.34
N GLU A 167 1.81 -19.18 -7.95
CA GLU A 167 1.59 -20.58 -8.33
C GLU A 167 2.13 -20.86 -9.75
N ALA A 168 1.96 -19.92 -10.70
CA ALA A 168 2.52 -20.04 -12.05
C ALA A 168 4.07 -20.06 -12.08
N SER A 169 4.73 -19.40 -11.11
CA SER A 169 6.20 -19.44 -10.99
C SER A 169 6.75 -20.79 -10.53
N LYS A 170 5.91 -21.73 -10.07
CA LYS A 170 6.32 -23.08 -9.65
C LYS A 170 6.40 -24.07 -10.81
N GLU A 171 5.55 -23.93 -11.84
CA GLU A 171 5.52 -24.87 -12.97
C GLU A 171 6.70 -24.66 -13.93
N ASP A 172 7.12 -23.40 -14.13
CA ASP A 172 8.27 -23.05 -14.96
C ASP A 172 9.64 -23.35 -14.30
N ALA A 173 9.66 -23.62 -12.98
CA ALA A 173 10.91 -23.93 -12.26
C ALA A 173 11.42 -25.35 -12.49
N SER A 174 10.67 -26.21 -13.18
CA SER A 174 11.07 -27.58 -13.52
C SER A 174 11.74 -27.72 -14.90
N GLY A 175 11.75 -26.66 -15.72
CA GLY A 175 12.23 -26.72 -17.10
C GLY A 175 13.16 -25.56 -17.48
N GLY A 176 14.47 -25.72 -17.28
CA GLY A 176 15.51 -25.00 -18.02
C GLY A 176 15.63 -23.49 -17.75
N GLY A 177 16.60 -23.12 -16.93
CA GLY A 177 16.77 -21.76 -16.44
C GLY A 177 17.24 -20.69 -17.44
N GLY A 178 17.06 -19.44 -17.03
CA GLY A 178 18.09 -18.41 -17.19
C GLY A 178 18.00 -17.47 -18.39
N ARG A 179 16.81 -17.17 -18.94
CA ARG A 179 16.73 -16.24 -20.10
C ARG A 179 15.88 -14.97 -19.94
N TRP A 180 15.13 -14.82 -18.86
CA TRP A 180 14.25 -13.65 -18.71
C TRP A 180 14.92 -12.42 -18.05
N TRP A 181 15.80 -12.64 -17.06
CA TRP A 181 16.40 -11.53 -16.29
C TRP A 181 17.51 -10.74 -17.02
N SER A 182 18.11 -11.29 -18.08
CA SER A 182 19.21 -10.62 -18.81
C SER A 182 18.75 -9.52 -19.77
N ARG A 183 17.44 -9.35 -20.01
CA ARG A 183 16.93 -8.40 -21.03
C ARG A 183 16.45 -7.05 -20.46
N LEU A 184 16.33 -6.91 -19.14
CA LEU A 184 15.93 -5.66 -18.46
C LEU A 184 17.10 -4.78 -18.01
N GLY A 185 18.36 -5.21 -18.25
CA GLY A 185 19.56 -4.58 -17.70
C GLY A 185 20.33 -3.63 -18.62
N ARG A 186 19.83 -3.25 -19.81
CA ARG A 186 20.51 -2.26 -20.66
C ARG A 186 19.50 -1.30 -21.29
N SER A 187 19.33 -0.14 -20.66
CA SER A 187 19.03 1.09 -21.38
C SER A 187 19.67 2.27 -20.66
N ASP A 188 20.04 3.24 -21.47
CA ASP A 188 21.14 4.18 -21.29
C ASP A 188 20.88 5.25 -20.23
N ARG A 189 21.97 5.70 -19.59
CA ARG A 189 21.97 6.81 -18.63
C ARG A 189 22.05 8.14 -19.38
N THR A 190 21.02 8.97 -19.28
CA THR A 190 21.19 10.44 -19.25
C THR A 190 20.12 11.11 -18.38
N SER A 191 20.59 11.89 -17.39
CA SER A 191 19.96 12.95 -16.58
C SER A 191 18.43 12.95 -16.37
N ASP A 192 17.97 12.75 -15.13
CA ASP A 192 17.65 13.87 -14.21
C ASP A 192 17.37 13.35 -12.78
N GLN A 193 17.78 14.10 -11.76
CA GLN A 193 17.80 13.64 -10.37
C GLN A 193 16.44 13.86 -9.66
N SER A 194 15.77 12.77 -9.31
CA SER A 194 14.88 12.72 -8.14
C SER A 194 14.96 11.32 -7.51
N ARG A 195 15.57 11.25 -6.34
CA ARG A 195 15.75 10.03 -5.55
C ARG A 195 14.40 9.55 -5.01
N VAL A 196 13.77 8.65 -5.74
CA VAL A 196 12.81 7.69 -5.18
C VAL A 196 13.60 6.46 -4.75
N LEU A 197 13.63 6.21 -3.44
CA LEU A 197 14.12 4.95 -2.87
C LEU A 197 13.19 3.81 -3.35
N THR A 198 13.56 3.14 -4.44
CA THR A 198 12.84 1.97 -4.95
C THR A 198 13.61 0.68 -4.70
N ARG A 199 12.96 -0.25 -3.99
CA ARG A 199 13.01 -1.73 -4.12
C ARG A 199 14.35 -2.49 -4.07
N SER A 200 15.50 -1.87 -4.27
CA SER A 200 16.81 -2.54 -4.31
C SER A 200 17.24 -3.05 -2.92
N ASP A 201 16.95 -2.28 -1.87
CA ASP A 201 17.39 -2.63 -0.51
C ASP A 201 16.62 -3.82 0.08
N ALA A 202 15.39 -4.06 -0.39
CA ALA A 202 14.61 -5.24 0.00
C ALA A 202 15.19 -6.52 -0.62
N ALA A 203 15.72 -6.47 -1.84
CA ALA A 203 16.34 -7.61 -2.50
C ALA A 203 17.71 -8.00 -1.89
N ASP A 204 18.39 -7.07 -1.23
CA ASP A 204 19.64 -7.33 -0.52
C ASP A 204 19.45 -7.93 0.88
N MET A 205 18.31 -7.68 1.54
CA MET A 205 17.97 -8.38 2.79
C MET A 205 17.71 -9.88 2.57
N PHE A 206 17.18 -10.28 1.41
CA PHE A 206 16.91 -11.69 1.11
C PHE A 206 18.12 -12.48 0.62
N ARG A 207 19.25 -11.82 0.32
CA ARG A 207 20.46 -12.49 -0.20
C ARG A 207 21.38 -13.08 0.87
N ASN A 208 21.29 -12.65 2.13
CA ASN A 208 22.24 -13.02 3.17
C ASN A 208 21.82 -14.20 4.07
N VAL A 209 20.72 -14.89 3.76
CA VAL A 209 20.28 -16.10 4.51
C VAL A 209 20.26 -17.30 3.56
N GLY A 210 21.40 -17.57 2.92
CA GLY A 210 21.60 -18.72 2.05
C GLY A 210 22.35 -19.82 2.78
N GLY A 211 21.64 -20.69 3.49
CA GLY A 211 22.19 -21.88 4.12
C GLY A 211 21.08 -22.87 4.48
N GLU A 212 20.85 -23.83 3.59
CA GLU A 212 20.18 -25.13 3.83
C GLU A 212 18.79 -25.13 4.50
N PHE A 213 17.72 -24.78 3.77
CA PHE A 213 16.36 -25.15 4.18
C PHE A 213 15.48 -25.42 2.95
N SER A 214 15.37 -26.69 2.53
CA SER A 214 14.52 -27.12 1.41
C SER A 214 13.31 -27.96 1.84
N ALA A 215 12.97 -28.01 3.13
CA ALA A 215 11.84 -28.79 3.65
C ALA A 215 10.77 -27.98 4.43
N VAL A 216 10.86 -26.64 4.48
CA VAL A 216 10.04 -25.78 5.38
C VAL A 216 9.14 -24.77 4.65
N TYR A 217 8.91 -24.91 3.34
CA TYR A 217 8.13 -23.91 2.58
C TYR A 217 6.60 -24.12 2.57
N GLY A 218 6.06 -25.00 3.42
CA GLY A 218 4.61 -25.14 3.61
C GLY A 218 3.96 -23.98 4.38
N THR A 219 4.72 -23.22 5.18
CA THR A 219 4.19 -22.21 6.13
C THR A 219 4.25 -20.77 5.63
N THR A 220 4.91 -20.50 4.50
CA THR A 220 5.10 -19.13 3.99
C THR A 220 3.86 -18.55 3.31
N ARG A 221 2.98 -19.39 2.75
CA ARG A 221 1.74 -18.98 2.07
C ARG A 221 0.72 -18.43 3.07
N GLU A 222 0.53 -19.12 4.19
CA GLU A 222 -0.39 -18.69 5.24
C GLU A 222 0.08 -17.38 5.89
N ALA A 223 1.37 -17.25 6.17
CA ALA A 223 1.94 -16.02 6.73
C ALA A 223 1.74 -14.80 5.80
N SER A 224 1.95 -14.98 4.49
CA SER A 224 1.74 -13.90 3.50
C SER A 224 0.26 -13.51 3.36
N ALA A 225 -0.65 -14.49 3.35
CA ALA A 225 -2.08 -14.24 3.30
C ALA A 225 -2.58 -13.52 4.56
N GLN A 226 -2.10 -13.93 5.74
CA GLN A 226 -2.41 -13.27 7.01
C GLN A 226 -1.89 -11.82 7.04
N GLN A 227 -0.66 -11.57 6.60
CA GLN A 227 -0.11 -10.21 6.50
C GLN A 227 -0.92 -9.34 5.53
N SER A 228 -1.29 -9.89 4.38
CA SER A 228 -2.10 -9.17 3.40
C SER A 228 -3.47 -8.80 3.98
N ALA A 229 -4.14 -9.73 4.67
CA ALA A 229 -5.43 -9.47 5.32
C ALA A 229 -5.34 -8.34 6.37
N VAL A 230 -4.27 -8.33 7.19
CA VAL A 230 -4.02 -7.26 8.16
C VAL A 230 -3.83 -5.91 7.47
N ILE A 231 -3.01 -5.85 6.42
CA ILE A 231 -2.78 -4.61 5.65
C ILE A 231 -4.10 -4.10 5.06
N LEU A 232 -4.92 -4.98 4.48
CA LEU A 232 -6.21 -4.57 3.91
C LEU A 232 -7.18 -4.04 4.98
N GLN A 233 -7.16 -4.65 6.15
CA GLN A 233 -7.97 -4.20 7.27
C GLN A 233 -7.52 -2.81 7.74
N GLU A 234 -6.22 -2.58 7.88
CA GLU A 234 -5.65 -1.28 8.24
C GLU A 234 -5.96 -0.20 7.19
N GLU A 235 -5.86 -0.52 5.89
CA GLU A 235 -6.23 0.38 4.80
C GLU A 235 -7.73 0.73 4.82
N SER A 236 -8.59 -0.26 5.07
CA SER A 236 -10.04 -0.07 5.19
C SER A 236 -10.39 0.83 6.38
N ASP A 237 -9.75 0.60 7.54
CA ASP A 237 -9.95 1.41 8.74
C ASP A 237 -9.44 2.84 8.56
N LEU A 238 -8.30 3.02 7.89
CA LEU A 238 -7.80 4.34 7.52
C LEU A 238 -8.81 5.08 6.61
N CYS A 239 -9.33 4.42 5.58
CA CYS A 239 -10.31 5.02 4.67
C CYS A 239 -11.59 5.45 5.41
N ARG A 240 -12.13 4.61 6.31
CA ARG A 240 -13.28 4.96 7.14
C ARG A 240 -13.00 6.19 8.01
N ARG A 241 -11.81 6.24 8.62
CA ARG A 241 -11.42 7.36 9.47
C ARG A 241 -11.20 8.64 8.67
N GLN A 242 -10.63 8.56 7.47
CA GLN A 242 -10.50 9.70 6.56
C GLN A 242 -11.86 10.26 6.15
N ALA A 243 -12.82 9.40 5.79
CA ALA A 243 -14.18 9.83 5.47
C ALA A 243 -14.86 10.53 6.68
N GLN A 244 -14.60 10.06 7.90
CA GLN A 244 -15.06 10.74 9.11
C GLN A 244 -14.39 12.11 9.29
N LEU A 245 -13.08 12.23 9.02
CA LEU A 245 -12.35 13.49 9.10
C LEU A 245 -12.86 14.50 8.06
N GLU A 246 -13.21 14.07 6.85
CA GLU A 246 -13.86 14.94 5.86
C GLU A 246 -15.19 15.49 6.39
N ARG A 247 -16.04 14.65 6.99
CA ARG A 247 -17.29 15.12 7.61
C ARG A 247 -17.04 16.08 8.77
N LEU A 248 -16.08 15.77 9.66
CA LEU A 248 -15.71 16.64 10.77
C LEU A 248 -15.17 17.98 10.29
N SER A 249 -14.36 17.98 9.25
CA SER A 249 -13.80 19.20 8.67
C SER A 249 -14.86 20.11 8.07
N ALA A 250 -15.90 19.54 7.44
CA ALA A 250 -17.03 20.29 6.93
C ALA A 250 -17.87 20.88 8.08
N MET A 251 -18.11 20.12 9.15
CA MET A 251 -18.88 20.59 10.30
C MET A 251 -18.15 21.65 11.13
N ARG A 252 -16.83 21.50 11.35
CA ARG A 252 -16.00 22.46 12.10
C ARG A 252 -15.57 23.66 11.26
N GLY A 253 -15.82 23.66 9.96
CA GLY A 253 -15.42 24.73 9.05
C GLY A 253 -13.90 24.86 8.95
N TRP A 254 -13.16 23.74 8.91
CA TRP A 254 -11.71 23.78 8.74
C TRP A 254 -11.37 24.43 7.40
N THR A 255 -10.84 25.65 7.40
CA THR A 255 -10.43 26.36 6.18
C THR A 255 -8.94 26.18 5.96
N GLY A 256 -8.57 25.13 5.21
CA GLY A 256 -7.18 24.89 4.80
C GLY A 256 -6.94 25.21 3.32
N ALA A 257 -5.74 25.72 2.99
CA ALA A 257 -5.38 26.19 1.65
C ALA A 257 -5.52 25.17 0.49
N ALA A 258 -5.64 23.86 0.78
CA ALA A 258 -5.73 22.83 -0.26
C ALA A 258 -7.00 21.96 -0.19
N GLY A 259 -8.07 22.48 0.42
CA GLY A 259 -9.33 21.77 0.58
C GLY A 259 -9.31 20.63 1.61
N ASN A 260 -10.50 20.18 1.98
CA ASN A 260 -10.71 19.22 3.06
C ASN A 260 -10.91 17.79 2.54
N LYS A 261 -10.03 17.35 1.63
CA LYS A 261 -10.05 15.98 1.13
C LYS A 261 -9.00 15.15 1.87
N PHE A 262 -9.45 14.09 2.54
CA PHE A 262 -8.60 13.16 3.28
C PHE A 262 -8.63 11.75 2.67
N VAL A 263 -9.72 11.36 2.02
CA VAL A 263 -9.87 9.99 1.48
C VAL A 263 -8.88 9.75 0.35
N GLY A 264 -8.12 8.66 0.47
CA GLY A 264 -7.12 8.22 -0.51
C GLY A 264 -5.71 8.74 -0.24
N LEU A 265 -5.51 9.56 0.81
CA LEU A 265 -4.17 9.90 1.28
C LEU A 265 -3.55 8.71 2.01
N SER A 266 -2.21 8.61 2.00
CA SER A 266 -1.54 7.73 2.95
C SER A 266 -1.77 8.24 4.39
N MET A 267 -1.58 7.37 5.38
CA MET A 267 -1.73 7.76 6.78
C MET A 267 -0.83 8.93 7.18
N TRP A 268 0.44 8.94 6.74
CA TRP A 268 1.36 10.03 7.06
C TRP A 268 1.03 11.34 6.33
N GLU A 269 0.48 11.27 5.11
CA GLU A 269 -0.04 12.45 4.43
C GLU A 269 -1.29 12.99 5.12
N THR A 270 -2.17 12.10 5.61
CA THR A 270 -3.34 12.46 6.42
C THR A 270 -2.91 13.20 7.69
N VAL A 271 -1.89 12.67 8.38
CA VAL A 271 -1.30 13.30 9.57
C VAL A 271 -0.69 14.66 9.23
N ARG A 272 0.15 14.74 8.19
CA ARG A 272 0.75 16.01 7.73
C ARG A 272 -0.34 17.04 7.42
N ARG A 273 -1.43 16.61 6.78
CA ARG A 273 -2.58 17.44 6.43
C ARG A 273 -3.29 17.98 7.67
N LEU A 274 -3.61 17.13 8.64
CA LEU A 274 -4.25 17.53 9.89
C LEU A 274 -3.39 18.54 10.67
N VAL A 275 -2.08 18.32 10.75
CA VAL A 275 -1.15 19.25 11.41
C VAL A 275 -1.09 20.60 10.67
N THR A 276 -1.09 20.58 9.33
CA THR A 276 -1.13 21.83 8.53
C THR A 276 -2.42 22.63 8.80
N ILE A 277 -3.54 21.94 8.99
CA ILE A 277 -4.85 22.52 9.35
C ILE A 277 -4.88 23.00 10.81
N GLY A 278 -3.95 22.56 11.67
CA GLY A 278 -3.86 22.92 13.08
C GLY A 278 -4.53 21.93 14.03
N GLU A 279 -5.03 20.82 13.50
CA GLU A 279 -5.73 19.79 14.27
C GLU A 279 -4.72 18.74 14.74
N VAL A 280 -3.73 19.19 15.52
CA VAL A 280 -2.61 18.37 16.02
C VAL A 280 -3.11 17.22 16.91
N GLU A 281 -4.15 17.47 17.71
CA GLU A 281 -4.73 16.46 18.59
C GLU A 281 -5.45 15.35 17.82
N GLU A 282 -6.19 15.68 16.75
CA GLU A 282 -6.81 14.67 15.89
C GLU A 282 -5.76 13.85 15.14
N ALA A 283 -4.67 14.50 14.70
CA ALA A 283 -3.53 13.82 14.07
C ALA A 283 -2.85 12.84 15.03
N ARG A 284 -2.65 13.25 16.29
CA ARG A 284 -2.11 12.37 17.34
C ARG A 284 -3.07 11.24 17.68
N GLY A 285 -4.36 11.53 17.79
CA GLY A 285 -5.42 10.54 18.03
C GLY A 285 -5.51 9.47 16.93
N LEU A 286 -5.27 9.84 15.67
CA LEU A 286 -5.18 8.91 14.56
C LEU A 286 -4.04 7.90 14.75
N LEU A 287 -2.84 8.38 15.11
CA LEU A 287 -1.67 7.52 15.33
C LEU A 287 -1.77 6.66 16.59
N THR A 288 -2.39 7.18 17.66
CA THR A 288 -2.67 6.40 18.88
C THR A 288 -3.56 5.20 18.57
N LYS A 289 -4.63 5.41 17.79
CA LYS A 289 -5.56 4.34 17.40
C LYS A 289 -4.90 3.29 16.52
N ALA A 290 -3.99 3.70 15.64
CA ALA A 290 -3.18 2.80 14.83
C ALA A 290 -2.07 2.09 15.63
N LYS A 291 -1.87 2.41 16.92
CA LYS A 291 -0.80 1.90 17.80
C LYS A 291 0.62 2.19 17.30
N LEU A 292 0.79 3.18 16.43
CA LEU A 292 2.08 3.51 15.80
C LEU A 292 2.91 4.52 16.59
N LEU A 293 2.32 5.25 17.54
CA LEU A 293 3.05 6.31 18.25
C LEU A 293 4.32 5.84 18.98
N PRO A 294 4.34 4.70 19.72
CA PRO A 294 5.55 4.29 20.45
C PRO A 294 6.72 4.03 19.51
N GLU A 295 6.48 3.33 18.40
CA GLU A 295 7.50 2.95 17.43
C GLU A 295 7.91 4.13 16.53
N TYR A 296 6.95 4.97 16.16
CA TYR A 296 7.13 6.02 15.15
C TYR A 296 7.15 7.44 15.74
N ASN A 297 7.41 7.59 17.04
CA ASN A 297 7.45 8.89 17.72
C ASN A 297 8.41 9.87 17.02
N ARG A 298 9.62 9.40 16.66
CA ARG A 298 10.61 10.23 15.94
C ARG A 298 10.09 10.69 14.57
N ARG A 299 9.35 9.84 13.85
CA ARG A 299 8.78 10.16 12.53
C ARG A 299 7.63 11.17 12.66
N TRP A 300 6.77 11.00 13.66
CA TRP A 300 5.73 11.97 14.01
C TRP A 300 6.32 13.38 14.21
N TRP A 301 7.36 13.52 15.04
CA TRP A 301 7.98 14.82 15.29
C TRP A 301 8.52 15.47 14.02
N LYS A 302 9.21 14.71 13.16
CA LYS A 302 9.68 15.25 11.87
C LYS A 302 8.52 15.74 11.00
N VAL A 303 7.49 14.92 10.81
CA VAL A 303 6.33 15.29 9.98
C VAL A 303 5.57 16.48 10.56
N ALA A 304 5.41 16.53 11.88
CA ALA A 304 4.68 17.60 12.55
C ALA A 304 5.45 18.94 12.49
N VAL A 305 6.76 18.92 12.77
CA VAL A 305 7.63 20.11 12.65
C VAL A 305 7.63 20.62 11.21
N ASP A 306 7.87 19.75 10.23
CA ASP A 306 7.85 20.12 8.81
C ASP A 306 6.49 20.74 8.42
N ALA A 307 5.38 20.13 8.85
CA ALA A 307 4.04 20.62 8.53
C ALA A 307 3.75 21.99 9.15
N LEU A 308 4.11 22.20 10.42
CA LEU A 308 3.88 23.45 11.14
C LEU A 308 4.73 24.60 10.59
N VAL A 309 5.99 24.33 10.23
CA VAL A 309 6.87 25.32 9.59
C VAL A 309 6.34 25.70 8.22
N ASN A 310 5.95 24.72 7.40
CA ASN A 310 5.35 25.00 6.08
C ASN A 310 4.03 25.79 6.18
N ALA A 311 3.24 25.54 7.22
CA ALA A 311 2.02 26.28 7.51
C ALA A 311 2.25 27.65 8.18
N ARG A 312 3.51 27.99 8.51
CA ARG A 312 3.91 29.18 9.30
C ARG A 312 3.20 29.29 10.66
N ARG A 313 2.88 28.15 11.29
CA ARG A 313 2.20 28.06 12.60
C ARG A 313 3.21 27.88 13.72
N PHE A 314 4.10 28.86 13.88
CA PHE A 314 5.22 28.77 14.81
C PHE A 314 4.78 28.76 16.29
N SER A 315 3.65 29.39 16.62
CA SER A 315 3.07 29.38 17.97
C SER A 315 2.70 27.97 18.44
N GLU A 316 2.05 27.18 17.58
CA GLU A 316 1.70 25.78 17.86
C GLU A 316 2.93 24.89 17.94
N LEU A 317 3.93 25.14 17.09
CA LEU A 317 5.21 24.44 17.17
C LEU A 317 5.89 24.66 18.53
N ALA A 318 5.91 25.92 19.01
CA ALA A 318 6.46 26.26 20.31
C ALA A 318 5.66 25.61 21.46
N GLN A 319 4.32 25.64 21.40
CA GLN A 319 3.46 24.98 22.39
C GLN A 319 3.67 23.46 22.41
N MET A 320 3.79 22.83 21.24
CA MET A 320 4.05 21.39 21.12
C MET A 320 5.42 21.04 21.72
N ALA A 321 6.46 21.83 21.43
CA ALA A 321 7.79 21.65 22.00
C ALA A 321 7.80 21.87 23.52
N GLU A 322 7.08 22.87 24.02
CA GLU A 322 6.97 23.16 25.45
C GLU A 322 6.20 22.08 26.21
N ALA A 323 5.11 21.56 25.63
CA ALA A 323 4.40 20.42 26.19
C ALA A 323 5.32 19.19 26.29
N ALA A 324 6.16 18.95 25.28
CA ALA A 324 7.14 17.87 25.29
C ALA A 324 8.24 18.07 26.35
N ALA A 325 8.67 19.32 26.58
CA ALA A 325 9.68 19.67 27.59
C ALA A 325 9.30 19.24 29.01
N ARG A 326 8.00 19.22 29.33
CA ARG A 326 7.50 18.75 30.64
C ARG A 326 7.57 17.24 30.83
N SER A 327 7.81 16.49 29.76
CA SER A 327 7.88 15.03 29.78
C SER A 327 9.31 14.55 29.60
N ALA A 328 9.65 14.01 28.44
CA ALA A 328 10.99 13.51 28.09
C ALA A 328 11.72 14.40 27.06
N GLY A 329 11.08 15.51 26.65
CA GLY A 329 11.49 16.30 25.50
C GLY A 329 11.17 15.60 24.16
N PRO A 330 11.32 16.32 23.04
CA PRO A 330 11.17 15.75 21.71
C PRO A 330 12.33 14.77 21.42
N PRO A 331 12.07 13.60 20.82
CA PRO A 331 13.10 12.62 20.45
C PRO A 331 14.07 13.15 19.38
N ILE A 332 13.73 14.25 18.71
CA ILE A 332 14.61 14.93 17.75
C ILE A 332 15.55 15.96 18.41
N GLY A 333 15.36 16.29 19.68
CA GLY A 333 16.04 17.40 20.34
C GLY A 333 15.31 18.74 20.17
N PHE A 334 15.67 19.72 21.00
CA PHE A 334 15.14 21.09 20.89
C PHE A 334 15.93 21.91 19.85
N GLU A 335 17.18 21.54 19.63
CA GLU A 335 18.16 22.16 18.75
C GLU A 335 17.62 22.36 17.32
N PRO A 336 17.10 21.32 16.61
CA PRO A 336 16.58 21.52 15.26
C PRO A 336 15.33 22.40 15.23
N ILE A 337 14.51 22.40 16.28
CA ILE A 337 13.29 23.23 16.36
C ILE A 337 13.70 24.70 16.53
N VAL A 338 14.67 24.99 17.40
CA VAL A 338 15.21 26.34 17.61
C VAL A 338 15.86 26.87 16.34
N ALA A 339 16.68 26.05 15.66
CA ALA A 339 17.29 26.44 14.40
C ALA A 339 16.24 26.86 13.35
N LEU A 340 15.19 26.06 13.17
CA LEU A 340 14.09 26.37 12.24
C LEU A 340 13.33 27.65 12.62
N LEU A 341 13.15 27.92 13.91
CA LEU A 341 12.51 29.17 14.37
C LEU A 341 13.39 30.39 14.09
N LEU A 342 14.71 30.29 14.29
CA LEU A 342 15.66 31.36 14.00
C LEU A 342 15.73 31.64 12.50
N GLU A 343 15.77 30.60 11.65
CA GLU A 343 15.74 30.74 10.19
C GLU A 343 14.50 31.49 9.69
N ASN A 344 13.36 31.31 10.37
CA ASN A 344 12.09 31.99 10.05
C ASN A 344 11.88 33.30 10.84
N GLN A 345 12.94 33.84 11.45
CA GLN A 345 12.94 35.12 12.19
C GLN A 345 11.95 35.16 13.37
N GLN A 346 11.63 34.01 13.96
CA GLN A 346 10.75 33.90 15.13
C GLN A 346 11.54 33.94 16.43
N PHE A 347 12.23 35.06 16.67
CA PHE A 347 13.18 35.21 17.77
C PHE A 347 12.55 35.08 19.16
N ASP A 348 11.33 35.59 19.34
CA ASP A 348 10.63 35.56 20.64
C ASP A 348 10.29 34.13 21.08
N LEU A 349 9.83 33.30 20.14
CA LEU A 349 9.50 31.90 20.40
C LEU A 349 10.77 31.06 20.58
N ALA A 350 11.81 31.32 19.77
CA ALA A 350 13.09 30.66 19.89
C ALA A 350 13.71 30.88 21.29
N ARG A 351 13.65 32.13 21.80
CA ARG A 351 14.21 32.50 23.11
C ARG A 351 13.69 31.63 24.26
N GLY A 352 12.40 31.28 24.26
CA GLY A 352 11.81 30.42 25.29
C GLY A 352 12.25 28.95 25.24
N LEU A 353 12.79 28.50 24.11
CA LEU A 353 13.20 27.10 23.88
C LEU A 353 14.72 26.89 23.97
N VAL A 354 15.54 27.92 23.72
CA VAL A 354 17.02 27.83 23.75
C VAL A 354 17.53 27.23 25.07
N GLY A 355 17.00 27.68 26.21
CA GLY A 355 17.42 27.19 27.53
C GLY A 355 17.11 25.71 27.81
N LYS A 356 16.35 25.04 26.95
CA LYS A 356 15.98 23.61 27.07
C LYS A 356 16.85 22.69 26.21
N CYS A 357 17.74 23.24 25.39
CA CYS A 357 18.66 22.45 24.57
C CYS A 357 19.73 21.79 25.45
N LYS A 358 20.20 20.61 25.04
CA LYS A 358 21.21 19.83 25.79
C LYS A 358 22.63 20.25 25.43
N ASP A 359 22.86 20.60 24.16
CA ASP A 359 24.17 21.00 23.67
C ASP A 359 24.44 22.48 23.96
N MET A 360 25.30 22.73 24.96
CA MET A 360 25.64 24.09 25.42
C MET A 360 26.42 24.90 24.38
N GLU A 361 27.14 24.25 23.47
CA GLU A 361 27.89 24.95 22.42
C GLU A 361 26.92 25.53 21.38
N GLN A 362 25.93 24.75 20.97
CA GLN A 362 24.87 25.22 20.09
C GLN A 362 24.02 26.30 20.76
N VAL A 363 23.73 26.16 22.06
CA VAL A 363 23.03 27.18 22.84
C VAL A 363 23.76 28.52 22.81
N ALA A 364 25.09 28.54 22.96
CA ALA A 364 25.87 29.77 22.87
C ALA A 364 25.74 30.44 21.50
N SER A 365 25.82 29.65 20.41
CA SER A 365 25.62 30.14 19.04
C SER A 365 24.20 30.68 18.81
N PHE A 366 23.18 30.04 19.38
CA PHE A 366 21.80 30.53 19.30
C PHE A 366 21.60 31.84 20.07
N TYR A 367 22.18 31.99 21.27
CA TYR A 367 22.14 33.24 22.02
C TYR A 367 22.84 34.39 21.30
N GLU A 368 23.97 34.11 20.63
CA GLU A 368 24.67 35.09 19.80
C GLU A 368 23.80 35.56 18.62
N THR A 369 23.15 34.62 17.93
CA THR A 369 22.22 34.92 16.83
C THR A 369 21.02 35.75 17.29
N LEU A 370 20.59 35.57 18.54
CA LEU A 370 19.52 36.37 19.18
C LEU A 370 19.98 37.74 19.70
N GLY A 371 21.27 38.09 19.58
CA GLY A 371 21.83 39.34 20.09
C GLY A 371 22.06 39.39 21.60
N MET A 372 21.90 38.25 22.29
CA MET A 372 22.07 38.11 23.75
C MET A 372 23.51 37.72 24.09
N ARG A 373 24.45 38.68 23.94
CA ARG A 373 25.90 38.42 24.08
C ARG A 373 26.31 37.96 25.47
N GLU A 374 25.69 38.48 26.53
CA GLU A 374 26.04 38.11 27.90
C GLU A 374 25.66 36.66 28.20
N GLU A 375 24.47 36.24 27.77
CA GLU A 375 23.98 34.87 27.88
C GLU A 375 24.80 33.91 27.01
N ALA A 376 25.18 34.33 25.81
CA ALA A 376 26.06 33.56 24.93
C ALA A 376 27.42 33.29 25.60
N MET A 377 28.04 34.31 26.21
CA MET A 377 29.31 34.16 26.91
C MET A 377 29.20 33.22 28.12
N LYS A 378 28.11 33.33 28.89
CA LYS A 378 27.85 32.42 30.03
C LYS A 378 27.68 30.97 29.55
N ALA A 379 26.92 30.75 28.48
CA ALA A 379 26.72 29.42 27.90
C ALA A 379 28.04 28.83 27.38
N GLN A 380 28.88 29.64 26.74
CA GLN A 380 30.19 29.22 26.24
C GLN A 380 31.14 28.83 27.38
N GLN A 381 31.16 29.59 28.47
CA GLN A 381 31.94 29.24 29.67
C GLN A 381 31.48 27.91 30.28
N LEU A 382 30.16 27.67 30.35
CA LEU A 382 29.61 26.40 30.83
C LEU A 382 29.98 25.23 29.90
N ALA A 383 29.92 25.42 28.59
CA ALA A 383 30.36 24.42 27.61
C ALA A 383 31.85 24.08 27.78
N GLU A 384 32.71 25.09 27.97
CA GLU A 384 34.14 24.87 28.19
C GLU A 384 34.43 24.15 29.52
N GLN A 385 33.68 24.47 30.58
CA GLN A 385 33.78 23.75 31.86
C GLN A 385 33.39 22.28 31.71
N GLN A 386 32.31 21.98 30.98
CA GLN A 386 31.90 20.60 30.67
C GLN A 386 32.96 19.86 29.84
N ARG A 387 33.59 20.55 28.87
CA ARG A 387 34.67 19.97 28.07
C ARG A 387 35.92 19.69 28.91
N ARG A 388 36.31 20.62 29.79
CA ARG A 388 37.46 20.45 30.71
C ARG A 388 37.23 19.32 31.72
N SER A 389 36.02 19.19 32.26
CA SER A 389 35.70 18.09 33.20
C SER A 389 35.65 16.73 32.51
N ALA A 390 35.18 16.65 31.27
CA ALA A 390 35.21 15.42 30.48
C ALA A 390 36.64 14.95 30.17
N ILE A 391 37.57 15.88 29.89
CA ILE A 391 38.98 15.57 29.61
C ILE A 391 39.75 15.24 30.90
N GLY A 392 39.40 15.85 32.04
CA GLY A 392 40.04 15.56 33.33
C GLY A 392 39.62 14.23 33.98
N GLY A 393 38.47 13.66 33.59
CA GLY A 393 37.90 12.44 34.19
C GLY A 393 38.38 11.11 33.60
N THR A 394 39.11 11.13 32.48
CA THR A 394 39.53 9.90 31.76
C THR A 394 40.90 9.34 32.17
N SER A 395 41.57 9.93 33.17
CA SER A 395 42.97 9.61 33.50
C SER A 395 43.19 8.63 34.68
N LEU A 396 42.16 7.96 35.23
CA LEU A 396 42.33 7.10 36.42
C LEU A 396 41.87 5.64 36.29
N LEU A 397 41.45 5.14 35.11
CA LEU A 397 40.90 3.77 34.97
C LEU A 397 41.59 2.84 33.95
N THR A 398 42.72 3.23 33.35
CA THR A 398 43.54 2.32 32.51
C THR A 398 44.64 1.58 33.27
N GLY A 399 44.62 1.60 34.61
CA GLY A 399 45.70 1.06 35.46
C GLY A 399 45.53 -0.35 36.05
N TRP A 400 44.47 -1.12 35.73
CA TRP A 400 44.19 -2.41 36.41
C TRP A 400 44.19 -3.67 35.55
N SER A 401 44.67 -3.64 34.30
CA SER A 401 44.68 -4.84 33.43
C SER A 401 46.05 -5.49 33.23
N SER A 402 46.94 -5.49 34.23
CA SER A 402 48.24 -6.16 34.11
C SER A 402 48.69 -6.95 35.35
N THR A 403 47.83 -7.76 35.98
CA THR A 403 48.28 -8.80 36.94
C THR A 403 47.32 -10.00 37.04
N ILE A 404 47.04 -10.72 35.94
CA ILE A 404 46.58 -12.13 36.03
C ILE A 404 47.24 -12.95 34.92
N ALA A 405 48.54 -13.20 35.09
CA ALA A 405 49.28 -14.23 34.36
C ALA A 405 50.22 -14.90 35.36
N GLY A 406 49.67 -15.79 36.19
CA GLY A 406 50.48 -16.52 37.16
C GLY A 406 49.61 -17.31 38.13
N ALA A 407 49.81 -18.63 38.10
CA ALA A 407 49.29 -19.63 39.04
C ALA A 407 47.79 -19.95 38.92
N MET A 408 47.48 -21.11 38.34
CA MET A 408 47.23 -22.30 39.17
C MET A 408 47.35 -23.58 38.35
N ARG A 409 48.43 -24.29 38.68
CA ARG A 409 48.73 -25.68 38.38
C ARG A 409 48.25 -26.48 39.59
N GLY A 410 47.55 -27.60 39.37
CA GLY A 410 47.07 -28.53 40.40
C GLY A 410 45.54 -28.57 40.38
N GLY A 411 44.88 -29.63 39.92
CA GLY A 411 45.16 -31.03 40.16
C GLY A 411 44.24 -31.48 41.27
N PHE A 412 43.09 -32.08 40.93
CA PHE A 412 42.35 -32.91 41.87
C PHE A 412 41.54 -33.97 41.13
N THR A 413 41.91 -35.21 41.38
CA THR A 413 41.31 -36.46 40.96
C THR A 413 40.22 -36.92 41.93
N ARG A 414 39.20 -37.60 41.38
CA ARG A 414 38.34 -38.64 42.02
C ARG A 414 37.47 -38.19 43.22
N SER A 415 36.28 -38.75 43.45
CA SER A 415 35.75 -40.08 43.10
C SER A 415 34.30 -40.03 42.66
#